data_AF-A0A268EH14-F1
#
_entry.id   AF-A0A268EH14-F1
#
_cell.length_a   1.000
_cell.length_b   1.000
_cell.length_c   1.000
_cell.angle_alpha   90.00
_cell.angle_beta   90.00
_cell.angle_gamma   90.00
#
_symmetry.space_group_name_H-M   'P 1'
#
loop_
_entity.id
_entity.type
_entity.pdbx_description
1 polymer ?
#
loop_
_entity_poly.entity_id
_entity_poly.type
_entity_poly.pdbx_seq_one_letter_code
_entity_poly.pdbx_strand_id
1 'polypeptide(L)' 'MTVTFEGKTITLTQDPYIDGVAGERPMYKAHGKDEDGNEFIVTWDVVDGYEEITDESEMCDWDRPIGIMSL' A
#
# COMPACT_ATOMS: atom_id res chain seq x y z
N MET A 1 5.82 -10.47 -2.03
CA MET A 1 4.67 -10.30 -1.11
C MET A 1 3.40 -10.29 -1.95
N THR A 2 2.29 -10.81 -1.44
CA THR A 2 0.98 -10.77 -2.11
C THR A 2 -0.03 -10.08 -1.21
N VAL A 3 -0.94 -9.34 -1.81
CA VAL A 3 -1.96 -8.56 -1.12
C VAL A 3 -3.32 -8.88 -1.75
N THR A 4 -4.35 -9.06 -0.93
CA THR A 4 -5.71 -9.34 -1.42
C THR A 4 -6.60 -8.14 -1.15
N PHE A 5 -7.26 -7.63 -2.19
CA PHE A 5 -8.24 -6.56 -2.08
C PHE A 5 -9.46 -6.89 -2.94
N GLU A 6 -10.65 -6.87 -2.33
CA GLU A 6 -11.94 -7.18 -2.99
C GLU A 6 -11.93 -8.48 -3.81
N GLY A 7 -11.20 -9.49 -3.34
CA GLY A 7 -11.08 -10.79 -4.00
C GLY A 7 -10.07 -10.85 -5.15
N LYS A 8 -9.39 -9.74 -5.48
CA LYS A 8 -8.25 -9.73 -6.39
C LYS A 8 -6.94 -9.88 -5.60
N THR A 9 -6.09 -10.79 -6.06
CA THR A 9 -4.75 -10.99 -5.50
C THR A 9 -3.73 -10.25 -6.35
N ILE A 10 -2.98 -9.35 -5.73
CA ILE A 10 -1.91 -8.58 -6.36
C ILE A 10 -0.57 -9.05 -5.79
N THR A 11 0.33 -9.48 -6.66
CA THR A 11 1.73 -9.74 -6.32
C THR A 11 2.51 -8.43 -6.42
N LEU A 12 3.04 -7.94 -5.31
CA LEU A 12 3.85 -6.73 -5.31
C LEU A 12 5.16 -6.97 -6.05
N THR A 13 5.53 -6.03 -6.93
CA THR A 13 6.76 -6.07 -7.74
C THR A 13 7.88 -5.22 -7.15
N GLN A 14 7.58 -4.45 -6.11
CA GLN A 14 8.52 -3.64 -5.35
C GLN A 14 8.06 -3.53 -3.89
N ASP A 15 8.96 -3.05 -3.03
CA ASP A 15 8.59 -2.68 -1.67
C ASP A 15 7.65 -1.44 -1.67
N PRO A 16 6.74 -1.34 -0.68
CA PRO A 16 5.96 -0.14 -0.49
C PRO A 16 6.83 1.09 -0.23
N TYR A 17 6.37 2.24 -0.68
CA TYR A 17 7.00 3.53 -0.47
C TYR A 17 5.99 4.55 0.02
N ILE A 18 6.46 5.53 0.78
CA ILE A 18 5.65 6.66 1.24
C ILE A 18 5.36 7.61 0.08
N ASP A 19 4.11 8.02 -0.05
CA ASP A 19 3.62 8.98 -1.03
C ASP A 19 2.66 9.98 -0.37
N GLY A 20 2.42 11.11 -1.03
CA GLY A 20 1.57 12.19 -0.53
C GLY A 20 2.26 13.55 -0.48
N VAL A 21 1.52 14.55 -0.04
CA VAL A 21 2.02 15.93 0.06
C VAL A 21 2.76 16.10 1.38
N ALA A 22 3.95 16.71 1.33
CA ALA A 22 4.72 17.01 2.54
C ALA A 22 3.92 17.93 3.48
N GLY A 23 3.76 17.52 4.74
CA GLY A 23 2.96 18.23 5.74
C GLY A 23 1.48 17.82 5.78
N GLU A 24 1.06 16.89 4.92
CA GLU A 24 -0.24 16.21 5.01
C GLU A 24 -0.08 14.77 5.49
N ARG A 25 -1.21 14.09 5.76
CA ARG A 25 -1.20 12.66 6.11
C ARG A 25 -0.72 11.86 4.89
N PRO A 26 0.41 11.14 5.00
CA PRO A 26 0.94 10.36 3.89
C PRO A 26 0.14 9.07 3.68
N MET A 27 0.37 8.43 2.55
CA MET A 27 -0.13 7.09 2.25
C MET A 27 1.02 6.22 1.76
N TYR A 28 0.93 4.92 1.93
CA TYR A 28 1.88 3.99 1.35
C TYR A 28 1.37 3.46 0.02
N LYS A 29 2.27 3.28 -0.93
CA LYS A 29 1.96 2.73 -2.26
C LYS A 29 2.95 1.67 -2.67
N ALA A 30 2.50 0.70 -3.46
CA ALA A 30 3.38 -0.27 -4.11
C ALA A 30 2.85 -0.62 -5.50
N HIS A 31 3.75 -0.84 -6.45
CA HIS A 31 3.41 -1.47 -7.71
C HIS A 31 3.23 -2.98 -7.51
N GLY A 32 2.27 -3.55 -8.23
CA GLY A 32 2.06 -4.98 -8.28
C GLY A 32 1.33 -5.43 -9.54
N LYS A 33 1.18 -6.74 -9.69
CA LYS A 33 0.48 -7.37 -10.81
C LYS A 33 -0.47 -8.45 -10.34
N ASP A 34 -1.61 -8.60 -11.00
CA ASP A 34 -2.46 -9.78 -10.80
C ASP A 34 -1.95 -11.01 -11.57
N GLU A 35 -2.67 -12.13 -11.47
CA GLU A 35 -2.32 -13.39 -12.14
C GLU A 35 -2.36 -13.31 -13.68
N ASP A 36 -3.15 -12.38 -14.22
CA ASP A 36 -3.25 -12.11 -15.65
C ASP A 36 -2.14 -11.16 -16.14
N GLY A 37 -1.30 -10.65 -15.23
CA GLY A 37 -0.20 -9.74 -15.51
C GLY A 37 -0.62 -8.26 -15.63
N ASN A 38 -1.87 -7.92 -15.29
CA ASN A 38 -2.32 -6.52 -15.27
C ASN A 38 -1.64 -5.76 -14.14
N GLU A 39 -1.20 -4.53 -14.40
CA GLU A 39 -0.44 -3.73 -13.44
C GLU A 39 -1.35 -2.84 -12.58
N PHE A 40 -1.04 -2.76 -11.30
CA PHE A 40 -1.79 -1.99 -10.31
C PHE A 40 -0.87 -1.22 -9.37
N ILE A 41 -1.39 -0.13 -8.83
CA ILE A 41 -0.91 0.51 -7.61
C ILE A 41 -1.79 0.08 -6.46
N VAL A 42 -1.21 -0.55 -5.45
CA VAL A 42 -1.87 -0.84 -4.17
C VAL A 42 -1.60 0.31 -3.21
N THR A 43 -2.63 0.76 -2.48
CA THR A 43 -2.53 1.89 -1.55
C THR A 43 -2.96 1.49 -0.14
N TRP A 44 -2.19 1.94 0.85
CA TRP A 44 -2.50 1.81 2.28
C TRP A 44 -2.53 3.19 2.93
N ASP A 45 -3.49 3.39 3.83
CA ASP A 45 -3.50 4.57 4.69
C ASP A 45 -2.62 4.30 5.92
N VAL A 46 -1.97 5.33 6.43
CA VAL A 46 -1.27 5.23 7.71
C VAL A 46 -2.27 5.09 8.85
N VAL A 47 -1.87 4.50 9.97
CA VAL A 47 -2.70 4.45 11.18
C VAL A 47 -2.76 5.82 11.88
N ASP A 48 -3.73 5.99 12.78
CA ASP A 48 -3.74 7.17 13.63
C ASP A 48 -2.54 7.15 14.60
N GLY A 49 -1.96 8.33 14.84
CA GLY A 49 -0.74 8.44 15.66
C GLY A 49 0.55 8.03 14.95
N TYR A 50 0.53 7.84 13.62
CA TYR A 50 1.71 7.46 12.83
C TYR A 50 2.94 8.37 13.05
N GLU A 51 2.73 9.63 13.43
CA GLU A 51 3.80 10.60 13.70
C GLU A 51 4.73 10.19 14.86
N GLU A 52 4.23 9.37 15.80
CA GLU A 52 5.00 8.86 16.94
C GLU A 52 5.61 7.48 16.67
N ILE A 53 5.26 6.85 15.55
CA ILE A 53 5.75 5.53 15.16
C ILE A 53 7.13 5.66 14.55
N THR A 54 8.07 4.86 15.04
CA THR A 54 9.46 4.82 14.52
C THR A 54 9.76 3.52 13.79
N ASP A 55 8.95 2.48 13.98
CA ASP A 55 9.02 1.25 13.22
C ASP A 55 8.06 1.28 12.04
N GLU A 56 8.60 1.24 10.83
CA GLU A 56 7.81 1.34 9.61
C GLU A 56 6.80 0.18 9.48
N SER A 57 7.09 -0.98 10.08
CA SER A 57 6.18 -2.13 10.06
C SER A 57 4.84 -1.86 10.76
N GLU A 58 4.78 -0.86 11.65
CA GLU A 58 3.58 -0.44 12.38
C GLU A 58 2.85 0.75 11.72
N MET A 59 3.38 1.32 10.63
CA MET A 59 2.84 2.53 10.01
C MET A 59 1.46 2.33 9.39
N CYS A 60 1.14 1.13 8.90
CA CYS A 60 -0.15 0.80 8.33
C CYS A 60 -0.49 -0.69 8.49
N ASP A 61 -1.76 -1.03 8.24
CA ASP A 61 -2.21 -2.42 8.19
C ASP A 61 -1.86 -3.02 6.82
N TRP A 62 -0.64 -3.53 6.69
CA TRP A 62 -0.09 -4.03 5.42
C TRP A 62 -0.92 -5.14 4.76
N ASP A 63 -1.71 -5.87 5.54
CA ASP A 63 -2.61 -6.92 5.05
C ASP A 63 -3.96 -6.38 4.57
N ARG A 64 -4.28 -5.11 4.86
CA ARG A 64 -5.57 -4.47 4.55
C ARG A 64 -5.38 -3.14 3.80
N PRO A 65 -5.03 -3.20 2.50
CA PRO A 65 -4.99 -1.99 1.69
C PRO A 65 -6.37 -1.32 1.62
N ILE A 66 -6.36 -0.01 1.38
CA ILE A 66 -7.57 0.80 1.23
C ILE A 66 -8.03 0.90 -0.23
N GLY A 67 -7.18 0.49 -1.19
CA GLY A 67 -7.52 0.51 -2.60
C GLY A 67 -6.46 -0.05 -3.51
N ILE A 68 -6.90 -0.39 -4.72
CA ILE A 68 -6.05 -0.67 -5.87
C ILE A 68 -6.46 0.21 -7.06
N MET A 69 -5.50 0.67 -7.85
CA MET A 69 -5.73 1.46 -9.05
C MET A 69 -5.02 0.79 -10.23
N SER A 70 -5.75 0.47 -11.30
CA SER A 70 -5.16 -0.03 -12.54
C SER A 70 -4.29 1.05 -13.18
N LEU A 71 -3.14 0.63 -13.74
CA LEU A 71 -2.27 1.48 -14.56
C LEU A 71 -2.63 1.39 -16.05
#